data_AF-A0A497QVQ8-F1
#
_entry.id   AF-A0A497QVQ8-F1
#
_cell.length_a   1.000
_cell.length_b   1.000
_cell.length_c   1.000
_cell.angle_alpha   90.00
_cell.angle_beta   90.00
_cell.angle_gamma   90.00
#
_symmetry.space_group_name_H-M   'P 1'
#
loop_
_entity.id
_entity.type
_entity.pdbx_description
1 polymer ?
#
loop_
_entity_poly.entity_id
_entity_poly.type
_entity_poly.pdbx_seq_one_letter_code
_entity_poly.pdbx_strand_id
1 'polypeptide(L)'
;MVSKSKRKKIKRTVTHKECRQCGKMVALTDYHKHKLKTDGRADSCKKCRHERHIKNYKRKRPKNESVIVSTRSSDKQLRRLFDYVNQRINDSKAYEKFTLEFTLEEFRAKFEEDLDYLRIYNKWVDSDYDTAYSPSIDRIDGSIKKYTLENIQILTRTKNSRKVNERKGNYLGVRNKKTTSGKYRASVRHLKYRYYLGGYKIREHAAIAVNKLWDLLEADRDLVIYNKVPKRFYKNFSPNKALIRIEKKLKQKEKDNRLNLLGKLRKIWEIIVS
;
A
#
# COMPACT_ATOMS: atom_id res chain seq x y z
N MET A 1 69.83 8.79 -3.66
CA MET A 1 68.41 8.35 -3.64
C MET A 1 67.51 9.57 -3.61
N VAL A 2 66.85 9.93 -4.73
CA VAL A 2 66.01 11.14 -4.83
C VAL A 2 64.63 10.85 -4.24
N SER A 3 64.26 11.55 -3.16
CA SER A 3 62.97 11.39 -2.50
C SER A 3 61.84 11.94 -3.38
N LYS A 4 60.87 11.09 -3.74
CA LYS A 4 59.72 11.50 -4.54
C LYS A 4 58.76 12.33 -3.68
N SER A 5 58.78 13.64 -3.87
CA SER A 5 57.81 14.59 -3.31
C SER A 5 56.38 14.21 -3.68
N LYS A 6 55.55 13.85 -2.70
CA LYS A 6 54.13 13.54 -2.88
C LYS A 6 53.36 14.83 -3.19
N ARG A 7 53.08 15.09 -4.48
CA ARG A 7 52.17 16.17 -4.89
C ARG A 7 50.78 15.95 -4.28
N LYS A 8 50.38 16.85 -3.39
CA LYS A 8 49.05 16.90 -2.76
C LYS A 8 48.02 17.20 -3.86
N LYS A 9 47.23 16.21 -4.29
CA LYS A 9 46.16 16.41 -5.28
C LYS A 9 45.10 17.36 -4.70
N ILE A 10 45.04 18.58 -5.23
CA ILE A 10 43.96 19.53 -4.96
C ILE A 10 42.67 18.93 -5.53
N LYS A 11 41.75 18.51 -4.65
CA LYS A 11 40.44 18.00 -5.06
C LYS A 11 39.56 19.18 -5.46
N ARG A 12 39.38 19.40 -6.77
CA ARG A 12 38.35 20.32 -7.26
C ARG A 12 36.97 19.77 -6.84
N THR A 13 36.21 20.58 -6.11
CA THR A 13 34.85 20.28 -5.69
C THR A 13 33.90 20.53 -6.86
N VAL A 14 33.73 19.52 -7.71
CA VAL A 14 32.73 19.56 -8.76
C VAL A 14 31.34 19.55 -8.12
N THR A 15 30.51 20.56 -8.36
CA THR A 15 29.13 20.64 -7.82
C THR A 15 28.08 20.10 -8.79
N HIS A 16 28.40 20.13 -10.10
CA HIS A 16 27.51 19.74 -11.19
C HIS A 16 28.21 18.78 -12.16
N LYS A 17 27.45 17.86 -12.74
CA LYS A 17 27.93 16.91 -13.76
C LYS A 17 26.89 16.81 -14.87
N GLU A 18 27.37 16.68 -16.11
CA GLU A 18 26.52 16.43 -17.27
C GLU A 18 25.95 15.01 -17.24
N CYS A 19 24.64 14.88 -17.43
CA CYS A 19 23.98 13.58 -17.44
C CYS A 19 24.16 12.93 -18.81
N ARG A 20 24.85 11.78 -18.88
CA ARG A 20 25.10 11.05 -20.15
C ARG A 20 23.83 10.67 -20.92
N GLN A 21 22.67 10.61 -20.25
CA GLN A 21 21.41 10.24 -20.88
C GLN A 21 20.59 11.44 -21.39
N CYS A 22 20.69 12.62 -20.77
CA CYS A 22 19.88 13.79 -21.19
C CYS A 22 20.69 15.04 -21.56
N GLY A 23 22.02 15.01 -21.47
CA GLY A 23 22.92 16.12 -21.79
C GLY A 23 22.85 17.32 -20.84
N LYS A 24 21.98 17.29 -19.82
CA LYS A 24 21.81 18.43 -18.90
C LYS A 24 22.88 18.43 -17.81
N MET A 25 23.37 19.61 -17.46
CA MET A 25 24.17 19.84 -16.24
C MET A 25 23.26 19.76 -15.02
N VAL A 26 23.48 18.77 -14.15
CA VAL A 26 22.66 18.54 -12.95
C VAL A 26 23.55 18.49 -11.71
N ALA A 27 23.04 18.93 -10.57
CA ALA A 27 23.75 18.86 -9.30
C ALA A 27 24.16 17.41 -8.96
N LEU A 28 25.33 17.20 -8.35
CA LEU A 28 25.79 15.86 -7.94
C LEU A 28 24.84 15.15 -6.96
N THR A 29 24.02 15.92 -6.24
CA THR A 29 22.95 15.42 -5.35
C THR A 29 21.86 14.68 -6.12
N ASP A 30 21.69 14.97 -7.41
CA ASP A 30 20.72 14.33 -8.30
C ASP A 30 21.25 13.09 -9.02
N TYR A 31 22.44 12.62 -8.63
CA TYR A 31 22.99 11.34 -9.05
C TYR A 31 22.96 10.34 -7.91
N HIS A 32 22.74 9.07 -8.24
CA HIS A 32 22.96 7.97 -7.29
C HIS A 32 24.46 7.83 -6.99
N LYS A 33 24.79 7.41 -5.76
CA LYS A 33 26.17 7.06 -5.41
C LYS A 33 26.61 5.81 -6.20
N HIS A 34 27.85 5.81 -6.68
CA HIS A 34 28.43 4.69 -7.41
C HIS A 34 29.88 4.47 -6.98
N LYS A 35 30.15 3.38 -6.26
CA LYS A 35 31.44 3.14 -5.60
C LYS A 35 32.62 2.98 -6.56
N LEU A 36 32.36 2.49 -7.77
CA LEU A 36 33.41 2.21 -8.77
C LEU A 36 33.75 3.41 -9.67
N LYS A 37 33.05 4.55 -9.54
CA LYS A 37 33.32 5.73 -10.37
C LYS A 37 34.26 6.67 -9.64
N THR A 38 35.15 7.32 -10.38
CA THR A 38 36.17 8.24 -9.82
C THR A 38 35.56 9.41 -9.05
N ASP A 39 34.38 9.89 -9.46
CA ASP A 39 33.60 10.94 -8.81
C ASP A 39 32.62 10.41 -7.74
N GLY A 40 32.53 9.10 -7.57
CA GLY A 40 31.60 8.44 -6.66
C GLY A 40 30.12 8.54 -7.07
N ARG A 41 29.81 8.94 -8.30
CA ARG A 41 28.44 9.19 -8.80
C ARG A 41 28.16 8.43 -10.09
N ALA A 42 26.89 8.11 -10.33
CA ALA A 42 26.46 7.48 -11.57
C ALA A 42 26.67 8.40 -12.79
N ASP A 43 26.60 7.83 -14.00
CA ASP A 43 26.73 8.60 -15.25
C ASP A 43 25.40 9.22 -15.73
N SER A 44 24.27 8.81 -15.13
CA SER A 44 22.94 9.31 -15.44
C SER A 44 22.24 9.84 -14.18
N CYS A 45 21.53 10.95 -14.31
CA CYS A 45 20.77 11.53 -13.20
C CYS A 45 19.62 10.61 -12.75
N LYS A 46 19.12 10.83 -11.53
CA LYS A 46 18.01 10.08 -10.91
C LYS A 46 16.76 10.07 -11.79
N LYS A 47 16.42 11.21 -12.42
CA LYS A 47 15.25 11.33 -13.31
C LYS A 47 15.35 10.37 -14.50
N CYS A 48 16.45 10.42 -15.24
CA CYS A 48 16.69 9.54 -16.39
C CYS A 48 16.71 8.05 -16.01
N ARG A 49 17.28 7.72 -14.84
CA ARG A 49 17.27 6.35 -14.32
C ARG A 49 15.85 5.89 -13.97
N HIS A 50 15.03 6.77 -13.39
CA HIS A 50 13.62 6.50 -13.08
C HIS A 50 12.79 6.28 -14.35
N GLU A 51 12.93 7.14 -15.36
CA GLU A 51 12.24 6.99 -16.65
C GLU A 51 12.62 5.69 -17.34
N ARG A 52 13.92 5.34 -17.35
CA ARG A 52 14.40 4.06 -17.88
C ARG A 52 13.82 2.87 -17.12
N HIS A 53 13.72 2.97 -15.79
CA HIS A 53 13.07 1.94 -14.97
C HIS A 53 11.59 1.79 -15.33
N ILE A 54 10.84 2.88 -15.49
CA ILE A 54 9.44 2.86 -15.94
C ILE A 54 9.33 2.21 -17.32
N LYS A 55 10.17 2.59 -18.29
CA LYS A 55 10.18 2.00 -19.63
C LYS A 55 10.48 0.50 -19.59
N ASN A 56 11.48 0.06 -18.82
CA ASN A 56 11.82 -1.35 -18.67
C ASN A 56 10.69 -2.13 -18.01
N TYR A 57 10.05 -1.57 -16.98
CA TYR A 57 8.89 -2.18 -16.34
C TYR A 57 7.72 -2.33 -17.33
N LYS A 58 7.43 -1.29 -18.13
CA LYS A 58 6.41 -1.34 -19.19
C LYS A 58 6.74 -2.34 -20.30
N ARG A 59 8.02 -2.51 -20.66
CA ARG A 59 8.48 -3.50 -21.65
C ARG A 59 8.39 -4.94 -21.15
N LYS A 60 8.70 -5.16 -19.86
CA LYS A 60 8.59 -6.48 -19.21
C LYS A 60 7.16 -6.87 -18.87
N ARG A 61 6.24 -5.91 -18.78
CA ARG A 61 4.81 -6.20 -18.67
C ARG A 61 4.38 -6.82 -20.01
N PRO A 62 3.85 -8.06 -20.03
CA PRO A 62 3.38 -8.65 -21.28
C PRO A 62 2.39 -7.69 -21.94
N LYS A 63 2.73 -7.22 -23.15
CA LYS A 63 1.92 -6.24 -23.90
C LYS A 63 0.63 -6.83 -24.48
N ASN A 64 0.49 -8.16 -24.44
CA ASN A 64 -0.71 -8.80 -24.90
C ASN A 64 -1.78 -8.68 -23.83
N GLU A 65 -2.68 -7.71 -24.03
CA GLU A 65 -4.01 -7.66 -23.40
C GLU A 65 -4.63 -9.08 -23.38
N SER A 66 -4.48 -9.87 -24.44
CA SER A 66 -4.95 -11.26 -24.53
C SER A 66 -4.25 -12.24 -23.59
N VAL A 67 -2.96 -12.06 -23.29
CA VAL A 67 -2.24 -12.86 -22.26
C VAL A 67 -2.68 -12.39 -20.87
N ILE A 68 -2.94 -11.10 -20.71
CA ILE A 68 -3.49 -10.54 -19.48
C ILE A 68 -4.90 -11.06 -19.20
N VAL A 69 -5.81 -11.02 -20.18
CA VAL A 69 -7.20 -11.50 -20.07
C VAL A 69 -7.22 -13.02 -19.91
N SER A 70 -6.46 -13.76 -20.73
CA SER A 70 -6.44 -15.22 -20.61
C SER A 70 -5.79 -15.70 -19.33
N THR A 71 -4.81 -15.02 -18.74
CA THR A 71 -4.22 -15.39 -17.43
C THR A 71 -5.02 -14.90 -16.23
N ARG A 72 -6.17 -14.24 -16.47
CA ARG A 72 -6.98 -13.62 -15.43
C ARG A 72 -8.43 -14.09 -15.45
N SER A 73 -8.76 -15.20 -16.12
CA SER A 73 -10.07 -15.83 -15.90
C SER A 73 -10.26 -16.19 -14.42
N SER A 74 -11.51 -16.16 -13.98
CA SER A 74 -11.94 -16.59 -12.64
C SER A 74 -11.31 -17.96 -12.28
N ASP A 75 -11.45 -18.92 -13.19
CA ASP A 75 -10.87 -20.26 -13.07
C ASP A 75 -9.34 -20.26 -12.80
N LYS A 76 -8.56 -19.52 -13.60
CA LYS A 76 -7.11 -19.45 -13.39
C LYS A 76 -6.75 -18.75 -12.08
N GLN A 77 -7.59 -17.82 -11.63
CA GLN A 77 -7.41 -17.20 -10.33
C GLN A 77 -7.67 -18.19 -9.19
N LEU A 78 -8.69 -19.05 -9.28
CA LEU A 78 -8.91 -20.14 -8.32
C LEU A 78 -7.74 -21.12 -8.30
N ARG A 79 -7.23 -21.52 -9.48
CA ARG A 79 -6.04 -22.37 -9.57
C ARG A 79 -4.82 -21.77 -8.86
N ARG A 80 -4.56 -20.48 -9.06
CA ARG A 80 -3.47 -19.78 -8.36
C ARG A 80 -3.65 -19.76 -6.85
N LEU A 81 -4.87 -19.59 -6.38
CA LEU A 81 -5.18 -19.60 -4.96
C LEU A 81 -4.95 -21.01 -4.38
N PHE A 82 -5.38 -22.06 -5.08
CA PHE A 82 -5.08 -23.44 -4.72
C PHE A 82 -3.57 -23.72 -4.68
N ASP A 83 -2.84 -23.36 -5.74
CA ASP A 83 -1.38 -23.51 -5.83
C ASP A 83 -0.67 -22.79 -4.67
N TYR A 84 -1.18 -21.62 -4.25
CA TYR A 84 -0.66 -20.89 -3.10
C TYR A 84 -0.85 -21.63 -1.77
N VAL A 85 -1.99 -22.30 -1.56
CA VAL A 85 -2.22 -23.12 -0.36
C VAL A 85 -1.30 -24.33 -0.37
N ASN A 86 -1.21 -25.02 -1.51
CA ASN A 86 -0.33 -26.17 -1.68
C ASN A 86 1.14 -25.78 -1.41
N GLN A 87 1.61 -24.69 -2.01
CA GLN A 87 2.94 -24.14 -1.75
C GLN A 87 3.16 -23.84 -0.26
N ARG A 88 2.19 -23.22 0.41
CA ARG A 88 2.32 -22.89 1.84
C ARG A 88 2.46 -24.13 2.73
N ILE A 89 1.76 -25.21 2.40
CA ILE A 89 1.83 -26.47 3.15
C ILE A 89 3.23 -27.07 2.96
N ASN A 90 3.72 -27.11 1.72
CA ASN A 90 5.00 -27.75 1.38
C ASN A 90 6.23 -26.93 1.83
N ASP A 91 6.18 -25.60 1.73
CA ASP A 91 7.36 -24.75 1.99
C ASP A 91 7.53 -24.37 3.47
N SER A 92 6.51 -24.56 4.32
CA SER A 92 6.50 -24.03 5.68
C SER A 92 6.63 -25.13 6.73
N LYS A 93 7.68 -25.05 7.55
CA LYS A 93 7.88 -25.91 8.74
C LYS A 93 6.67 -25.94 9.69
N ALA A 94 5.85 -24.88 9.69
CA ALA A 94 4.64 -24.83 10.51
C ALA A 94 3.56 -25.84 10.07
N TYR A 95 3.68 -26.38 8.85
CA TYR A 95 2.71 -27.30 8.25
C TYR A 95 3.31 -28.65 7.85
N GLU A 96 4.55 -28.96 8.27
CA GLU A 96 5.26 -30.20 7.92
C GLU A 96 4.49 -31.50 8.22
N LYS A 97 3.53 -31.45 9.16
CA LYS A 97 2.69 -32.59 9.56
C LYS A 97 1.33 -32.65 8.86
N PHE A 98 1.03 -31.72 7.95
CA PHE A 98 -0.27 -31.65 7.29
C PHE A 98 -0.12 -31.91 5.80
N THR A 99 -1.07 -32.67 5.26
CA THR A 99 -1.29 -32.81 3.81
C THR A 99 -2.54 -32.04 3.41
N LEU A 100 -2.63 -31.70 2.12
CA LEU A 100 -3.83 -31.08 1.57
C LEU A 100 -4.90 -32.16 1.39
N GLU A 101 -6.07 -31.99 2.02
CA GLU A 101 -7.15 -32.99 2.02
C GLU A 101 -8.19 -32.80 0.92
N PHE A 102 -7.97 -31.81 0.05
CA PHE A 102 -8.86 -31.52 -1.05
C PHE A 102 -8.07 -31.30 -2.33
N THR A 103 -8.69 -31.70 -3.43
CA THR A 103 -8.24 -31.57 -4.80
C THR A 103 -8.51 -30.18 -5.36
N LEU A 104 -7.98 -29.88 -6.55
CA LEU A 104 -8.27 -28.63 -7.24
C LEU A 104 -9.76 -28.56 -7.65
N GLU A 105 -10.32 -29.70 -8.02
CA GLU A 105 -11.71 -29.89 -8.44
C GLU A 105 -12.67 -29.57 -7.31
N GLU A 106 -12.44 -30.11 -6.11
CA GLU A 106 -13.24 -29.80 -4.91
C GLU A 106 -13.08 -28.33 -4.48
N PHE A 107 -11.86 -27.79 -4.58
CA PHE A 107 -11.62 -26.37 -4.31
C PHE A 107 -12.38 -25.45 -5.27
N ARG A 108 -12.43 -25.80 -6.57
CA ARG A 108 -13.21 -25.09 -7.59
C ARG A 108 -14.70 -25.19 -7.30
N ALA A 109 -15.22 -26.40 -7.10
CA ALA A 109 -16.63 -26.63 -6.79
C ALA A 109 -17.10 -25.80 -5.58
N LYS A 110 -16.22 -25.60 -4.58
CA LYS A 110 -16.51 -24.76 -3.42
C LYS A 110 -16.65 -23.26 -3.74
N PHE A 111 -15.86 -22.72 -4.67
CA PHE A 111 -15.70 -21.26 -4.83
C PHE A 111 -16.11 -20.70 -6.19
N GLU A 112 -16.31 -21.53 -7.20
CA GLU A 112 -16.67 -21.08 -8.56
C GLU A 112 -17.99 -20.30 -8.57
N GLU A 113 -18.97 -20.76 -7.78
CA GLU A 113 -20.29 -20.12 -7.64
C GLU A 113 -20.45 -19.35 -6.32
N ASP A 114 -19.38 -19.27 -5.50
CA ASP A 114 -19.43 -18.55 -4.23
C ASP A 114 -19.59 -17.03 -4.47
N LEU A 115 -20.71 -16.49 -4.01
CA LEU A 115 -21.06 -15.07 -4.22
C LEU A 115 -20.02 -14.12 -3.62
N ASP A 116 -19.40 -14.49 -2.50
CA ASP A 116 -18.37 -13.68 -1.87
C ASP A 116 -17.09 -13.64 -2.70
N TYR A 117 -16.64 -14.79 -3.22
CA TYR A 117 -15.55 -14.87 -4.17
C TYR A 117 -15.84 -14.06 -5.44
N LEU A 118 -16.97 -14.27 -6.09
CA LEU A 118 -17.34 -13.55 -7.32
C LEU A 118 -17.35 -12.04 -7.11
N ARG A 119 -17.91 -11.58 -5.99
CA ARG A 119 -17.90 -10.16 -5.60
C ARG A 119 -16.47 -9.63 -5.40
N ILE A 120 -15.60 -10.38 -4.72
CA ILE A 120 -14.20 -9.99 -4.49
C ILE A 120 -13.44 -9.95 -5.82
N TYR A 121 -13.64 -10.95 -6.67
CA TYR A 121 -13.00 -11.07 -7.97
C TYR A 121 -13.43 -9.93 -8.90
N ASN A 122 -14.73 -9.66 -9.03
CA ASN A 122 -15.24 -8.56 -9.85
C ASN A 122 -14.72 -7.21 -9.34
N LYS A 123 -14.75 -6.96 -8.02
CA LYS A 123 -14.17 -5.73 -7.44
C LYS A 123 -12.67 -5.59 -7.74
N TRP A 124 -11.94 -6.71 -7.80
CA TRP A 124 -10.53 -6.71 -8.21
C TRP A 124 -10.37 -6.37 -9.70
N VAL A 125 -11.18 -6.96 -10.57
CA VAL A 125 -11.19 -6.67 -12.03
C VAL A 125 -11.54 -5.20 -12.27
N ASP A 126 -12.62 -4.70 -11.69
CA ASP A 126 -13.10 -3.32 -11.83
C ASP A 126 -12.09 -2.28 -11.33
N SER A 127 -11.23 -2.67 -10.39
CA SER A 127 -10.16 -1.81 -9.86
C SER A 127 -8.90 -1.73 -10.74
N ASP A 128 -8.95 -2.23 -11.97
CA ASP A 128 -7.76 -2.51 -12.81
C ASP A 128 -6.72 -3.34 -12.04
N TYR A 129 -7.22 -4.38 -11.36
CA TYR A 129 -6.43 -5.36 -10.65
C TYR A 129 -5.56 -4.80 -9.53
N ASP A 130 -6.04 -3.77 -8.82
CA ASP A 130 -5.35 -3.27 -7.63
C ASP A 130 -5.17 -4.41 -6.62
N THR A 131 -3.90 -4.65 -6.26
CA THR A 131 -3.49 -5.70 -5.32
C THR A 131 -4.17 -5.62 -3.95
N ALA A 132 -4.74 -4.46 -3.58
CA ALA A 132 -5.55 -4.31 -2.38
C ALA A 132 -6.83 -5.18 -2.40
N TYR A 133 -7.43 -5.36 -3.58
CA TYR A 133 -8.65 -6.15 -3.80
C TYR A 133 -8.39 -7.58 -4.25
N SER A 134 -7.15 -7.90 -4.66
CA SER A 134 -6.77 -9.25 -5.09
C SER A 134 -7.35 -10.31 -4.13
N PRO A 135 -8.04 -11.34 -4.67
CA PRO A 135 -8.45 -12.49 -3.88
C PRO A 135 -7.26 -13.12 -3.15
N SER A 136 -7.48 -13.61 -1.94
CA SER A 136 -6.50 -14.25 -1.08
C SER A 136 -7.21 -15.29 -0.21
N ILE A 137 -6.61 -16.47 -0.07
CA ILE A 137 -7.09 -17.47 0.89
C ILE A 137 -6.61 -17.13 2.29
N ASP A 138 -7.49 -17.31 3.27
CA ASP A 138 -7.18 -17.31 4.70
C ASP A 138 -7.94 -18.44 5.42
N ARG A 139 -7.45 -18.80 6.61
CA ARG A 139 -8.11 -19.77 7.49
C ARG A 139 -9.16 -19.07 8.35
N ILE A 140 -10.40 -19.59 8.36
CA ILE A 140 -11.51 -19.12 9.21
C ILE A 140 -11.06 -19.12 10.65
N ASP A 141 -10.75 -20.29 11.18
CA ASP A 141 -10.07 -20.46 12.45
C ASP A 141 -8.54 -20.55 12.24
N GLY A 142 -7.84 -19.57 12.80
CA GLY A 142 -6.38 -19.52 12.77
C GLY A 142 -5.72 -20.47 13.78
N SER A 143 -6.47 -20.93 14.78
CA SER A 143 -6.02 -21.87 15.80
C SER A 143 -5.79 -23.26 15.19
N ILE A 144 -6.67 -23.66 14.26
CA ILE A 144 -6.53 -24.87 13.44
C ILE A 144 -5.46 -24.60 12.37
N LYS A 145 -4.29 -25.24 12.51
CA LYS A 145 -3.15 -25.10 11.57
C LYS A 145 -3.32 -25.86 10.26
N LYS A 146 -4.56 -26.18 9.87
CA LYS A 146 -4.90 -27.00 8.71
C LYS A 146 -5.75 -26.22 7.72
N TYR A 147 -5.49 -26.39 6.43
CA TYR A 147 -6.38 -25.94 5.36
C TYR A 147 -7.31 -27.10 5.02
N THR A 148 -8.59 -26.98 5.38
CA THR A 148 -9.67 -27.87 4.96
C THR A 148 -10.74 -27.04 4.25
N LEU A 149 -11.62 -27.65 3.46
CA LEU A 149 -12.66 -26.91 2.74
C LEU A 149 -13.57 -26.13 3.71
N GLU A 150 -13.77 -26.61 4.93
CA GLU A 150 -14.62 -26.00 5.96
C GLU A 150 -13.88 -24.87 6.70
N ASN A 151 -12.55 -24.90 6.73
CA ASN A 151 -11.73 -23.93 7.46
C ASN A 151 -11.08 -22.87 6.56
N ILE A 152 -11.35 -22.86 5.25
CA ILE A 152 -10.83 -21.83 4.33
C ILE A 152 -11.91 -20.86 3.89
N GLN A 153 -11.50 -19.62 3.69
CA GLN A 153 -12.33 -18.57 3.09
C GLN A 153 -11.50 -17.74 2.12
N ILE A 154 -12.14 -17.17 1.10
CA ILE A 154 -11.52 -16.17 0.25
C ILE A 154 -11.87 -14.78 0.79
N LEU A 155 -10.83 -13.98 0.99
CA LEU A 155 -10.93 -12.57 1.36
C LEU A 155 -10.10 -11.73 0.40
N THR A 156 -10.32 -10.41 0.36
CA THR A 156 -9.35 -9.53 -0.28
C THR A 156 -8.01 -9.60 0.47
N ARG A 157 -6.90 -9.43 -0.23
CA ARG A 157 -5.55 -9.37 0.38
C ARG A 157 -5.47 -8.36 1.53
N THR A 158 -6.15 -7.22 1.39
CA THR A 158 -6.23 -6.20 2.46
C THR A 158 -6.97 -6.72 3.69
N LYS A 159 -8.12 -7.40 3.52
CA LYS A 159 -8.87 -8.02 4.63
C LYS A 159 -8.07 -9.13 5.31
N ASN A 160 -7.36 -9.97 4.55
CA ASN A 160 -6.49 -11.01 5.12
C ASN A 160 -5.34 -10.42 5.94
N SER A 161 -4.60 -9.45 5.37
CA SER A 161 -3.53 -8.75 6.08
C SER A 161 -4.03 -8.07 7.36
N ARG A 162 -5.23 -7.49 7.32
CA ARG A 162 -5.92 -6.95 8.50
C ARG A 162 -6.13 -8.02 9.57
N LYS A 163 -6.71 -9.17 9.22
CA LYS A 163 -7.00 -10.24 10.18
C LYS A 163 -5.73 -10.71 10.90
N VAL A 164 -4.62 -10.82 10.17
CA VAL A 164 -3.29 -11.13 10.75
C VAL A 164 -2.82 -10.04 11.72
N ASN A 165 -3.06 -8.76 11.41
CA ASN A 165 -2.70 -7.66 12.31
C ASN A 165 -3.60 -7.62 13.56
N GLU A 166 -4.91 -7.85 13.42
CA GLU A 166 -5.85 -7.94 14.54
C GLU A 166 -5.45 -9.06 15.51
N ARG A 167 -5.10 -10.25 14.99
CA ARG A 167 -4.60 -11.38 15.81
C ARG A 167 -3.32 -11.04 16.59
N LYS A 168 -2.49 -10.13 16.05
CA LYS A 168 -1.28 -9.64 16.75
C LYS A 168 -1.56 -8.51 17.74
N GLY A 169 -2.83 -8.10 17.91
CA GLY A 169 -3.21 -6.95 18.72
C GLY A 169 -2.68 -5.62 18.18
N ASN A 170 -2.39 -5.55 16.87
CA ASN A 170 -1.84 -4.38 16.22
C ASN A 170 -2.97 -3.50 15.68
N TYR A 171 -2.89 -2.18 15.92
CA TYR A 171 -3.81 -1.23 15.33
C TYR A 171 -3.31 -0.74 13.97
N LEU A 172 -4.19 -0.75 12.97
CA LEU A 172 -3.90 -0.23 11.64
C LEU A 172 -3.65 1.28 11.70
N GLY A 173 -2.67 1.73 10.92
CA GLY A 173 -2.21 3.11 10.94
C GLY A 173 -1.46 3.51 12.21
N VAL A 174 -1.20 2.58 13.14
CA VAL A 174 -0.44 2.83 14.37
C VAL A 174 0.88 2.06 14.35
N ARG A 175 1.97 2.75 14.67
CA ARG A 175 3.25 2.08 14.92
C ARG A 175 3.19 1.41 16.30
N ASN A 176 3.20 0.07 16.33
CA ASN A 176 3.03 -0.71 17.58
C ASN A 176 4.21 -0.63 18.56
N LYS A 177 5.37 -0.11 18.12
CA LYS A 177 6.50 0.22 19.00
C LYS A 177 6.52 1.71 19.28
N LYS A 178 6.73 2.08 20.54
CA LYS A 178 6.97 3.47 20.94
C LYS A 178 8.20 4.03 20.20
N THR A 179 8.13 5.31 19.86
CA THR A 179 9.29 6.08 19.38
C THR A 179 10.29 6.28 20.52
N THR A 180 11.46 6.83 20.20
CA THR A 180 12.44 7.29 21.21
C THR A 180 11.83 8.27 22.21
N SER A 181 10.83 9.05 21.79
CA SER A 181 10.05 9.94 22.66
C SER A 181 8.96 9.24 23.49
N GLY A 182 8.92 7.90 23.54
CA GLY A 182 7.93 7.13 24.30
C GLY A 182 6.50 7.15 23.76
N LYS A 183 6.26 7.55 22.49
CA LYS A 183 4.93 7.75 21.90
C LYS A 183 4.62 6.75 20.78
N TYR A 184 3.36 6.36 20.65
CA TYR A 184 2.82 5.63 19.50
C TYR A 184 2.52 6.60 18.36
N ARG A 185 3.05 6.32 17.18
CA ARG A 185 2.86 7.16 16.00
C ARG A 185 1.61 6.73 15.23
N ALA A 186 0.73 7.67 14.95
CA ALA A 186 -0.45 7.43 14.11
C ALA A 186 -0.28 8.09 12.73
N SER A 187 -0.62 7.36 11.67
CA SER A 187 -0.64 7.87 10.31
C SER A 187 -1.53 7.04 9.41
N VAL A 188 -2.22 7.71 8.49
CA VAL A 188 -3.09 7.07 7.49
C VAL A 188 -2.57 7.38 6.09
N ARG A 189 -2.63 6.40 5.20
CA ARG A 189 -2.43 6.62 3.76
C ARG A 189 -3.79 6.49 3.10
N HIS A 190 -4.23 7.53 2.41
CA HIS A 190 -5.48 7.55 1.66
C HIS A 190 -5.21 8.18 0.30
N LEU A 191 -5.55 7.44 -0.77
CA LEU A 191 -5.15 7.75 -2.14
C LEU A 191 -3.62 7.95 -2.22
N LYS A 192 -3.20 9.05 -2.83
CA LYS A 192 -1.81 9.48 -2.99
C LYS A 192 -1.24 10.24 -1.77
N TYR A 193 -2.03 10.45 -0.72
CA TYR A 193 -1.65 11.27 0.43
C TYR A 193 -1.35 10.43 1.67
N ARG A 194 -0.41 10.91 2.47
CA ARG A 194 -0.12 10.37 3.81
C ARG A 194 -0.41 11.45 4.85
N TYR A 195 -1.35 11.14 5.74
CA TYR A 195 -1.76 12.00 6.85
C TYR A 195 -1.01 11.59 8.10
N TYR A 196 -0.19 12.49 8.65
CA TYR A 196 0.49 12.29 9.91
C TYR A 196 -0.36 12.82 11.06
N LEU A 197 -0.86 11.91 11.89
CA LEU A 197 -1.76 12.24 12.99
C LEU A 197 -1.02 12.56 14.29
N GLY A 198 0.31 12.54 14.30
CA GLY A 198 1.11 12.83 15.50
C GLY A 198 1.49 11.59 16.31
N GLY A 199 1.97 11.86 17.53
CA GLY A 199 2.36 10.84 18.51
C GLY A 199 1.46 10.87 19.74
N TYR A 200 1.06 9.71 20.23
CA TYR A 200 0.16 9.52 21.38
C TYR A 200 0.85 8.71 22.48
N LYS A 201 0.60 9.03 23.75
CA LYS A 201 1.16 8.26 24.88
C LYS A 201 0.55 6.85 24.97
N ILE A 202 -0.75 6.75 24.66
CA ILE A 202 -1.55 5.53 24.71
C ILE A 202 -1.79 5.05 23.28
N ARG A 203 -1.63 3.74 23.06
CA ARG A 203 -1.71 3.12 21.72
C ARG A 203 -3.14 3.18 21.18
N GLU A 204 -4.12 2.99 22.05
CA GLU A 204 -5.54 3.04 21.78
C GLU A 204 -5.98 4.45 21.36
N HIS A 205 -5.39 5.50 21.93
CA HIS A 205 -5.65 6.87 21.48
C HIS A 205 -5.09 7.13 20.07
N ALA A 206 -3.92 6.57 19.74
CA ALA A 206 -3.42 6.62 18.36
C ALA A 206 -4.37 5.91 17.39
N ALA A 207 -4.95 4.78 17.81
CA ALA A 207 -5.92 4.03 17.00
C ALA A 207 -7.25 4.79 16.83
N ILE A 208 -7.76 5.42 17.88
CA ILE A 208 -8.96 6.29 17.81
C ILE A 208 -8.72 7.46 16.86
N ALA A 209 -7.53 8.07 16.89
CA ALA A 209 -7.20 9.15 15.96
C ALA A 209 -7.23 8.69 14.50
N VAL A 210 -6.77 7.47 14.22
CA VAL A 210 -6.88 6.86 12.88
C VAL A 210 -8.34 6.68 12.48
N ASN A 211 -9.17 6.14 13.38
CA ASN A 211 -10.61 5.95 13.13
C ASN A 211 -11.30 7.28 12.82
N LYS A 212 -11.07 8.33 13.63
CA LYS A 212 -11.63 9.66 13.38
C LYS A 212 -11.20 10.26 12.05
N LEU A 213 -9.95 10.05 11.63
CA LEU A 213 -9.53 10.52 10.31
C LEU A 213 -10.26 9.78 9.19
N TRP A 214 -10.53 8.49 9.34
CA TRP A 214 -11.31 7.76 8.36
C TRP A 214 -12.75 8.27 8.26
N ASP A 215 -13.39 8.57 9.40
CA ASP A 215 -14.71 9.22 9.41
C ASP A 215 -14.70 10.53 8.60
N LEU A 216 -13.66 11.35 8.78
CA LEU A 216 -13.49 12.63 8.09
C LEU A 216 -13.16 12.51 6.61
N LEU A 217 -12.61 11.38 6.16
CA LEU A 217 -12.23 11.18 4.76
C LEU A 217 -13.39 10.66 3.91
N GLU A 218 -14.54 10.33 4.53
CA GLU A 218 -15.71 9.71 3.89
C GLU A 218 -15.31 8.55 2.97
N ALA A 219 -14.21 7.86 3.30
CA ALA A 219 -13.68 6.83 2.46
C ALA A 219 -14.69 5.67 2.39
N ASP A 220 -14.78 5.03 1.23
CA ASP A 220 -15.62 3.86 1.00
C ASP A 220 -15.56 2.93 2.23
N ARG A 221 -16.69 2.73 2.90
CA ARG A 221 -16.74 1.97 4.16
C ARG A 221 -16.22 0.55 3.99
N ASP A 222 -16.23 0.02 2.78
CA ASP A 222 -15.63 -1.28 2.45
C ASP A 222 -14.10 -1.27 2.51
N LEU A 223 -13.49 -0.10 2.31
CA LEU A 223 -12.05 0.14 2.35
C LEU A 223 -11.58 0.69 3.70
N VAL A 224 -12.46 1.41 4.40
CA VAL A 224 -12.17 1.92 5.72
C VAL A 224 -12.14 0.78 6.72
N ILE A 225 -11.03 0.67 7.42
CA ILE A 225 -10.88 -0.31 8.49
C ILE A 225 -10.77 0.44 9.81
N TYR A 226 -11.85 0.37 10.59
CA TYR A 226 -11.87 0.86 11.95
C TYR A 226 -11.11 -0.10 12.88
N ASN A 227 -10.20 0.47 13.65
CA ASN A 227 -9.57 -0.22 14.76
C ASN A 227 -10.62 -0.57 15.83
N LYS A 228 -10.68 -1.83 16.24
CA LYS A 228 -11.50 -2.28 17.39
C LYS A 228 -10.88 -1.80 18.70
N VAL A 229 -11.22 -0.58 19.10
CA VAL A 229 -10.73 0.03 20.35
C VAL A 229 -11.82 -0.11 21.44
N PRO A 230 -11.49 -0.54 22.67
CA PRO A 230 -12.48 -0.62 23.75
C PRO A 230 -13.10 0.75 24.06
N LYS A 231 -14.43 0.77 24.28
CA LYS A 231 -15.23 2.01 24.47
C LYS A 231 -14.65 2.95 25.55
N ARG A 232 -14.07 2.40 26.63
CA ARG A 232 -13.46 3.18 27.72
C ARG A 232 -12.38 4.17 27.25
N PHE A 233 -11.66 3.87 26.17
CA PHE A 233 -10.61 4.75 25.65
C PHE A 233 -11.16 5.94 24.86
N TYR A 234 -12.38 5.85 24.33
CA TYR A 234 -13.00 6.98 23.62
C TYR A 234 -13.37 8.11 24.58
N LYS A 235 -13.80 7.79 25.81
CA LYS A 235 -14.19 8.80 26.82
C LYS A 235 -13.03 9.74 27.18
N ASN A 236 -11.80 9.23 27.18
CA ASN A 236 -10.60 9.98 27.57
C ASN A 236 -9.76 10.45 26.37
N PHE A 237 -10.28 10.30 25.14
CA PHE A 237 -9.54 10.67 23.95
C PHE A 237 -9.59 12.18 23.71
N SER A 238 -8.43 12.83 23.81
CA SER A 238 -8.23 14.21 23.38
C SER A 238 -7.46 14.26 22.06
N PRO A 239 -8.02 14.86 20.98
CA PRO A 239 -7.33 14.98 19.71
C PRO A 239 -6.11 15.92 19.86
N ASN A 240 -4.99 15.55 19.26
CA ASN A 240 -3.81 16.41 19.28
C ASN A 240 -3.90 17.52 18.23
N LYS A 241 -2.99 18.49 18.31
CA LYS A 241 -2.91 19.63 17.36
C LYS A 241 -2.80 19.20 15.89
N ALA A 242 -2.19 18.05 15.59
CA ALA A 242 -2.03 17.57 14.22
C ALA A 242 -3.37 17.09 13.64
N LEU A 243 -4.12 16.27 14.37
CA LEU A 243 -5.45 15.82 13.96
C LEU A 243 -6.41 17.00 13.77
N ILE A 244 -6.44 17.95 14.72
CA ILE A 244 -7.27 19.17 14.63
C ILE A 244 -6.94 19.98 13.37
N ARG A 245 -5.65 20.13 13.05
CA ARG A 245 -5.22 20.84 11.83
C ARG A 245 -5.68 20.13 10.56
N ILE A 246 -5.61 18.80 10.52
CA ILE A 246 -6.07 18.01 9.38
C ILE A 246 -7.58 18.15 9.22
N GLU A 247 -8.34 18.03 10.32
CA GLU A 247 -9.79 18.21 10.32
C GLU A 247 -10.21 19.57 9.77
N LYS A 248 -9.58 20.66 10.26
CA LYS A 248 -9.84 22.02 9.74
C LYS A 248 -9.56 22.13 8.24
N LYS A 249 -8.45 21.54 7.77
CA LYS A 249 -8.09 21.54 6.33
C LYS A 249 -9.08 20.76 5.48
N LEU A 250 -9.56 19.61 5.95
CA LEU A 250 -10.54 18.79 5.23
C LEU A 250 -11.89 19.51 5.15
N LYS A 251 -12.39 20.06 6.26
CA LYS A 251 -13.63 20.85 6.29
C LYS A 251 -13.57 22.09 5.40
N GLN A 252 -12.44 22.79 5.39
CA GLN A 252 -12.26 23.94 4.49
C GLN A 252 -12.29 23.49 3.02
N LYS A 253 -11.59 22.41 2.67
CA LYS A 253 -11.58 21.87 1.31
C LYS A 253 -12.97 21.43 0.85
N GLU A 254 -13.75 20.82 1.73
CA GLU A 254 -15.14 20.44 1.47
C GLU A 254 -16.02 21.66 1.19
N LYS A 255 -15.88 22.72 2.01
CA LYS A 255 -16.55 24.02 1.79
C LYS A 255 -16.18 24.62 0.43
N ASP A 256 -14.89 24.63 0.09
CA ASP A 256 -14.40 25.17 -1.18
C ASP A 256 -14.95 24.36 -2.38
N ASN A 257 -14.99 23.03 -2.26
CA ASN A 257 -15.57 22.14 -3.28
C ASN A 257 -17.08 22.40 -3.47
N ARG A 258 -17.83 22.59 -2.38
CA ARG A 258 -19.27 22.88 -2.43
C ARG A 258 -19.55 24.22 -3.10
N LEU A 259 -18.78 25.25 -2.77
CA LEU A 259 -18.88 26.56 -3.42
C LEU A 259 -18.57 26.49 -4.92
N ASN A 260 -17.55 25.71 -5.31
CA ASN A 260 -17.22 25.48 -6.71
C ASN A 260 -18.37 24.78 -7.46
N LEU A 261 -18.97 23.75 -6.87
CA LEU A 261 -20.09 23.03 -7.45
C LEU A 261 -21.31 23.94 -7.64
N LEU A 262 -21.67 24.74 -6.62
CA LEU A 262 -22.77 25.71 -6.72
C LEU A 262 -22.52 26.75 -7.82
N GLY A 263 -21.27 27.23 -7.96
CA GLY A 263 -20.89 28.12 -9.05
C GLY A 263 -21.06 27.49 -10.43
N LYS A 264 -20.76 26.20 -10.58
CA LYS A 264 -21.00 25.46 -11.84
C LYS A 264 -22.48 25.28 -12.13
N LEU A 265 -23.28 24.89 -11.14
CA LEU A 265 -24.72 24.70 -11.29
C LEU A 265 -25.42 26.02 -11.66
N ARG A 266 -25.01 27.13 -11.04
CA ARG A 266 -25.52 28.47 -11.39
C ARG A 266 -25.26 28.81 -12.86
N LYS A 267 -24.04 28.57 -13.36
CA LYS A 267 -23.71 28.81 -14.78
C LYS A 267 -24.55 27.96 -15.73
N ILE A 268 -24.81 26.69 -15.38
CA ILE A 268 -25.67 25.81 -16.17
C ILE A 268 -27.11 26.34 -16.20
N TRP A 269 -27.62 26.79 -15.06
CA TRP A 269 -28.96 27.38 -14.97
C TRP A 269 -29.09 28.67 -15.79
N GLU A 270 -28.07 29.55 -15.74
CA GLU A 270 -28.03 30.78 -16.57
C GLU A 270 -28.09 30.47 -18.07
N ILE A 271 -27.49 29.36 -18.53
CA ILE A 271 -27.57 28.90 -19.93
C ILE A 271 -28.95 28.37 -20.29
N ILE A 272 -29.62 27.66 -19.37
CA ILE A 272 -30.95 27.06 -19.63
C ILE A 272 -32.06 28.13 -19.68
N VAL A 273 -31.90 29.22 -18.91
CA VAL A 273 -32.89 30.30 -18.81
C VAL A 273 -32.72 31.36 -19.91
N SER A 274 -31.57 31.40 -20.59
CA SER A 274 -31.30 32.31 -21.72
C SER A 274 -31.77 31.69 -23.05
#